data_AF-A0A512IJB1-F1
#
_entry.id   AF-A0A512IJB1-F1
#
_cell.length_a   1.000
_cell.length_b   1.000
_cell.length_c   1.000
_cell.angle_alpha   90.00
_cell.angle_beta   90.00
_cell.angle_gamma   90.00
#
_symmetry.space_group_name_H-M   'P 1'
#
loop_
_entity.id
_entity.type
_entity.pdbx_description
1 polymer ?
#
loop_
_entity_poly.entity_id
_entity_poly.type
_entity_poly.pdbx_seq_one_letter_code
_entity_poly.pdbx_strand_id
1 'polypeptide(L)'
;MAGLAVVLLSALTSCGSSLDERRATVCRRAVPALVPKDAVVSLLRIGSASAPDSIRVDYRLAGSPDTSSKARWIVCSFGPGSSLDAIATESGPLNGASVYLLRHYYLDTPEAAAADPGSR
;
A
#
# COMPACT_ATOMS: atom_id res chain seq x y z
N MET A 1 -4.54 30.43 -31.74
CA MET A 1 -3.52 29.69 -30.97
C MET A 1 -4.06 29.38 -29.58
N ALA A 2 -4.89 28.35 -29.43
CA ALA A 2 -5.50 28.00 -28.12
C ALA A 2 -5.54 26.48 -27.85
N GLY A 3 -4.98 25.67 -28.76
CA GLY A 3 -5.00 24.20 -28.64
C GLY A 3 -3.80 23.59 -27.92
N LEU A 4 -2.67 24.32 -27.82
CA LEU A 4 -1.43 23.80 -27.23
C LEU A 4 -1.45 23.78 -25.69
N ALA A 5 -2.24 24.64 -25.05
CA ALA A 5 -2.32 24.67 -23.59
C ALA A 5 -3.04 23.43 -23.01
N VAL A 6 -4.06 22.91 -23.69
CA VAL A 6 -4.87 21.80 -23.16
C VAL A 6 -4.10 20.47 -23.14
N VAL A 7 -3.20 20.23 -24.10
CA VAL A 7 -2.41 18.99 -24.18
C VAL A 7 -1.37 18.89 -23.06
N LEU A 8 -0.79 20.02 -22.63
CA LEU A 8 0.20 20.04 -21.55
C LEU A 8 -0.42 19.75 -20.17
N LEU A 9 -1.65 20.19 -19.90
CA LEU A 9 -2.30 19.92 -18.61
C LEU A 9 -2.70 18.44 -18.43
N SER A 10 -3.02 17.73 -19.50
CA SER A 10 -3.39 16.30 -19.44
C SER A 10 -2.22 15.38 -19.07
N ALA A 11 -0.98 15.80 -19.35
CA ALA A 11 0.20 15.00 -19.02
C ALA A 11 0.48 14.96 -17.50
N LEU A 12 0.13 16.02 -16.76
CA LEU A 12 0.40 16.09 -15.31
C LEU A 12 -0.56 15.21 -14.49
N THR A 13 -1.82 15.10 -14.89
CA THR A 13 -2.82 14.26 -14.18
C THR A 13 -2.56 12.77 -14.38
N SER A 14 -1.97 12.37 -15.51
CA SER A 14 -1.59 10.97 -15.76
C SER A 14 -0.41 10.50 -14.90
N CYS A 15 0.53 11.40 -14.56
CA CYS A 15 1.68 11.01 -13.75
C CYS A 15 1.29 10.77 -12.29
N GLY A 16 0.45 11.66 -11.73
CA GLY A 16 -0.07 11.52 -10.36
C GLY A 16 -0.84 10.23 -10.14
N SER A 17 -1.73 9.88 -11.08
CA SER A 17 -2.49 8.61 -11.02
C SER A 17 -1.58 7.38 -11.06
N SER A 18 -0.60 7.35 -11.97
CA SER A 18 0.35 6.24 -12.06
C SER A 18 1.23 6.07 -10.81
N LEU A 19 1.57 7.19 -10.15
CA LEU A 19 2.35 7.18 -8.92
C LEU A 19 1.52 6.67 -7.74
N ASP A 20 0.29 7.14 -7.61
CA ASP A 20 -0.63 6.70 -6.56
C ASP A 20 -0.96 5.21 -6.68
N GLU A 21 -1.13 4.70 -7.91
CA GLU A 21 -1.30 3.26 -8.17
C GLU A 21 -0.08 2.45 -7.73
N ARG A 22 1.13 2.94 -8.01
CA ARG A 22 2.37 2.29 -7.58
C ARG A 22 2.49 2.28 -6.06
N ARG A 23 2.24 3.40 -5.40
CA ARG A 23 2.21 3.52 -3.93
C ARG A 23 1.16 2.60 -3.31
N ALA A 24 -0.03 2.53 -3.90
CA ALA A 24 -1.08 1.61 -3.48
C ALA A 24 -0.64 0.16 -3.60
N THR A 25 -0.02 -0.22 -4.71
CA THR A 25 0.51 -1.57 -4.93
C THR A 25 1.56 -1.93 -3.87
N VAL A 26 2.52 -1.04 -3.60
CA VAL A 26 3.54 -1.24 -2.55
C VAL A 26 2.88 -1.43 -1.18
N CYS A 27 1.89 -0.60 -0.84
CA CYS A 27 1.22 -0.69 0.45
C CYS A 27 0.42 -1.97 0.62
N ARG A 28 -0.29 -2.43 -0.42
CA ARG A 28 -1.01 -3.72 -0.37
C ARG A 28 -0.07 -4.92 -0.22
N ARG A 29 1.06 -4.90 -0.94
CA ARG A 29 2.08 -5.95 -0.85
C ARG A 29 2.71 -6.05 0.53
N ALA A 30 2.75 -4.95 1.29
CA ALA A 30 3.22 -5.00 2.67
C ALA A 30 2.29 -5.82 3.58
N VAL A 31 0.98 -5.84 3.34
CA VAL A 31 -0.01 -6.45 4.27
C VAL A 31 0.28 -7.93 4.58
N PRO A 32 0.52 -8.82 3.59
CA PRO A 32 0.84 -10.23 3.86
C PRO A 32 2.06 -10.46 4.75
N ALA A 33 3.05 -9.55 4.74
CA ALA A 33 4.25 -9.67 5.57
C ALA A 33 4.02 -9.27 7.04
N LEU A 34 2.92 -8.58 7.34
CA LEU A 34 2.59 -8.05 8.66
C LEU A 34 1.55 -8.90 9.41
N VAL A 35 1.00 -9.91 8.75
CA VAL A 35 -0.06 -10.77 9.29
C VAL A 35 0.48 -12.20 9.48
N PRO A 36 -0.20 -13.05 10.27
CA PRO A 36 0.20 -14.45 10.39
C PRO A 36 0.30 -15.14 9.02
N LYS A 37 1.28 -16.04 8.84
CA LYS A 37 1.61 -16.64 7.53
C LYS A 37 0.46 -17.39 6.86
N ASP A 38 -0.43 -17.98 7.64
CA ASP A 38 -1.57 -18.77 7.14
C ASP A 38 -2.84 -17.92 6.99
N ALA A 39 -2.76 -16.60 7.25
CA ALA A 39 -3.92 -15.72 7.17
C ALA A 39 -4.21 -15.31 5.72
N VAL A 40 -5.47 -15.47 5.30
CA VAL A 40 -5.92 -15.00 4.00
C VAL A 40 -6.33 -13.53 4.11
N VAL A 41 -5.65 -12.63 3.41
CA VAL A 41 -5.98 -11.20 3.43
C VAL A 41 -7.11 -10.90 2.43
N SER A 42 -8.18 -10.26 2.90
CA SER A 42 -9.27 -9.72 2.06
C SER A 42 -9.27 -8.21 2.19
N LEU A 43 -9.01 -7.51 1.09
CA LEU A 43 -9.01 -6.05 1.03
C LEU A 43 -10.44 -5.51 1.14
N LEU A 44 -10.59 -4.42 1.88
CA LEU A 44 -11.87 -3.72 2.05
C LEU A 44 -11.84 -2.37 1.32
N ARG A 45 -10.76 -1.61 1.50
CA ARG A 45 -10.58 -0.30 0.89
C ARG A 45 -9.10 0.03 0.72
N ILE A 46 -8.79 0.74 -0.36
CA ILE A 46 -7.48 1.36 -0.58
C ILE A 46 -7.73 2.81 -0.98
N GLY A 47 -6.95 3.73 -0.45
CA GLY A 47 -6.99 5.13 -0.87
C GLY A 47 -6.01 5.99 -0.09
N SER A 48 -5.98 7.28 -0.39
CA SER A 48 -5.13 8.24 0.33
C SER A 48 -5.51 8.29 1.82
N ALA A 49 -4.51 8.38 2.70
CA ALA A 49 -4.74 8.67 4.12
C ALA A 49 -4.74 10.19 4.37
N SER A 50 -5.02 10.60 5.61
CA SER A 50 -5.08 12.04 5.96
C SER A 50 -3.70 12.72 5.94
N ALA A 51 -2.61 11.96 6.03
CA ALA A 51 -1.26 12.50 5.91
C ALA A 51 -0.87 12.65 4.43
N PRO A 52 -0.02 13.63 4.08
CA PRO A 52 0.50 13.74 2.72
C PRO A 52 1.29 12.48 2.35
N ASP A 53 1.33 12.18 1.04
CA ASP A 53 2.07 11.05 0.47
C ASP A 53 1.83 9.71 1.19
N SER A 54 0.58 9.47 1.60
CA SER A 54 0.24 8.28 2.36
C SER A 54 -0.93 7.52 1.77
N ILE A 55 -0.83 6.19 1.80
CA ILE A 55 -1.89 5.27 1.39
C ILE A 55 -2.37 4.51 2.61
N ARG A 56 -3.69 4.49 2.80
CA ARG A 56 -4.38 3.63 3.75
C ARG A 56 -4.89 2.39 3.04
N VAL A 57 -4.67 1.24 3.66
CA VAL A 57 -5.25 -0.05 3.26
C VAL A 57 -6.05 -0.58 4.43
N ASP A 58 -7.37 -0.68 4.25
CA ASP A 58 -8.27 -1.37 5.16
C ASP A 58 -8.47 -2.80 4.65
N TYR A 59 -8.37 -3.78 5.55
CA TYR A 59 -8.44 -5.20 5.22
C TYR A 59 -9.06 -6.00 6.37
N ARG A 60 -9.41 -7.25 6.09
CA ARG A 60 -9.75 -8.26 7.09
C ARG A 60 -8.95 -9.52 6.82
N LEU A 61 -8.78 -10.35 7.86
CA LEU A 61 -8.29 -11.70 7.67
C LEU A 61 -9.49 -12.62 7.43
N ALA A 62 -9.38 -13.57 6.52
CA ALA A 62 -10.34 -14.64 6.32
C ALA A 62 -9.73 -15.95 6.84
N GLY A 63 -10.58 -16.85 7.35
CA GLY A 63 -10.16 -18.22 7.67
C GLY A 63 -9.87 -18.54 9.15
N SER A 64 -10.16 -17.64 10.10
CA SER A 64 -10.13 -17.98 11.53
C SER A 64 -11.34 -17.40 12.27
N PRO A 65 -12.10 -18.21 13.04
CA PRO A 65 -13.40 -17.82 13.60
C PRO A 65 -13.34 -16.60 14.53
N ASP A 66 -12.19 -16.36 15.18
CA ASP A 66 -11.99 -15.25 16.11
C ASP A 66 -11.49 -13.95 15.42
N THR A 67 -10.92 -14.06 14.22
CA THR A 67 -10.31 -12.91 13.51
C THR A 67 -10.99 -12.55 12.20
N SER A 68 -11.94 -13.37 11.74
CA SER A 68 -12.56 -13.25 10.42
C SER A 68 -13.42 -11.99 10.23
N SER A 69 -13.78 -11.30 11.31
CA SER A 69 -14.76 -10.22 11.30
C SER A 69 -14.20 -8.83 11.66
N LYS A 70 -12.98 -8.74 12.20
CA LYS A 70 -12.42 -7.44 12.58
C LYS A 70 -11.73 -6.79 11.39
N ALA A 71 -12.26 -5.64 10.97
CA ALA A 71 -11.56 -4.75 10.04
C ALA A 71 -10.28 -4.22 10.70
N ARG A 72 -9.19 -4.29 9.97
CA ARG A 72 -7.85 -3.80 10.35
C ARG A 72 -7.39 -2.80 9.31
N TRP A 73 -6.35 -2.04 9.63
CA TRP A 73 -5.77 -1.09 8.69
C TRP A 73 -4.26 -0.97 8.85
N ILE A 74 -3.61 -0.61 7.75
CA ILE A 74 -2.28 -0.03 7.75
C ILE A 74 -2.27 1.30 7.01
N VAL A 75 -1.38 2.20 7.40
CA VAL A 75 -1.06 3.43 6.65
C VAL A 75 0.41 3.38 6.28
N CYS A 76 0.69 3.41 4.98
CA CYS A 76 2.03 3.51 4.43
C CYS A 76 2.33 4.97 4.09
N SER A 77 3.41 5.51 4.63
CA SER A 77 3.94 6.82 4.26
C SER A 77 5.07 6.66 3.26
N PHE A 78 5.06 7.50 2.23
CA PHE A 78 6.01 7.44 1.13
C PHE A 78 6.87 8.70 1.07
N GLY A 79 8.14 8.49 0.75
CA GLY A 79 9.06 9.54 0.35
C GLY A 79 8.92 9.86 -1.14
N PRO A 80 9.99 10.42 -1.75
CA PRO A 80 10.04 10.67 -3.19
C PRO A 80 9.69 9.42 -4.01
N GLY A 81 8.82 9.59 -5.00
CA GLY A 81 8.31 8.47 -5.80
C GLY A 81 7.48 7.51 -4.94
N SER A 82 7.76 6.21 -5.03
CA SER A 82 7.06 5.16 -4.27
C SER A 82 7.94 4.51 -3.20
N SER A 83 8.96 5.23 -2.70
CA SER A 83 9.80 4.75 -1.59
C SER A 83 8.97 4.66 -0.32
N LEU A 84 8.83 3.46 0.24
CA LEU A 84 8.19 3.27 1.54
C LEU A 84 9.12 3.75 2.66
N ASP A 85 8.64 4.70 3.47
CA ASP A 85 9.42 5.31 4.54
C ASP A 85 8.91 4.91 5.94
N ALA A 86 7.59 4.74 6.10
CA ALA A 86 6.99 4.30 7.36
C ALA A 86 5.72 3.48 7.14
N ILE A 87 5.41 2.61 8.11
CA ILE A 87 4.13 1.93 8.22
C ILE A 87 3.56 2.16 9.62
N ALA A 88 2.31 2.61 9.70
CA ALA A 88 1.52 2.64 10.91
C ALA A 88 0.42 1.59 10.87
N THR A 89 0.13 0.99 12.01
CA THR A 89 -0.92 -0.03 12.20
C THR A 89 -1.80 0.34 13.39
N GLU A 90 -2.84 -0.46 13.63
CA GLU A 90 -3.66 -0.37 14.84
C GLU A 90 -2.85 -0.49 16.14
N SER A 91 -1.71 -1.21 16.10
CA SER A 91 -0.83 -1.40 17.25
C SER A 91 0.24 -0.31 17.39
N GLY A 92 0.23 0.69 16.50
CA GLY A 92 1.21 1.77 16.44
C GLY A 92 2.15 1.67 15.23
N PRO A 93 3.16 2.56 15.16
CA PRO A 93 4.14 2.58 14.08
C PRO A 93 5.06 1.36 14.15
N LEU A 94 5.40 0.82 12.98
CA LEU A 94 6.50 -0.14 12.87
C LEU A 94 7.82 0.57 13.17
N ASN A 95 8.75 -0.17 13.77
CA ASN A 95 10.11 0.34 13.93
C ASN A 95 10.80 0.47 12.56
N GLY A 96 11.76 1.40 12.46
CA GLY A 96 12.44 1.69 11.20
C GLY A 96 13.23 0.51 10.62
N ALA A 97 13.75 -0.40 11.44
CA ALA A 97 14.47 -1.57 10.98
C ALA A 97 13.55 -2.58 10.27
N SER A 98 12.35 -2.82 10.82
CA SER A 98 11.32 -3.64 10.17
C SER A 98 10.89 -3.06 8.83
N VAL A 99 10.68 -1.75 8.74
CA VAL A 99 10.33 -1.08 7.49
C VAL A 99 11.48 -1.17 6.48
N TYR A 100 12.72 -0.96 6.92
CA TYR A 100 13.90 -1.09 6.08
C TYR A 100 14.06 -2.49 5.49
N LEU A 101 13.94 -3.53 6.33
CA LEU A 101 14.05 -4.92 5.88
C LEU A 101 12.93 -5.29 4.91
N LEU A 102 11.69 -4.89 5.21
CA LEU A 102 10.55 -5.12 4.34
C LEU A 102 10.78 -4.48 2.97
N ARG A 103 11.17 -3.20 2.95
CA ARG A 103 11.43 -2.45 1.71
C ARG A 103 12.55 -3.08 0.88
N HIS A 104 13.67 -3.42 1.52
CA HIS A 104 14.87 -3.82 0.81
C HIS A 104 14.88 -5.30 0.40
N TYR A 105 14.25 -6.19 1.18
CA TYR A 105 14.36 -7.63 0.98
C TYR A 105 13.06 -8.34 0.60
N TYR A 106 11.90 -7.67 0.68
CA TYR A 106 10.62 -8.32 0.43
C TYR A 106 9.80 -7.66 -0.69
N LEU A 107 9.58 -6.35 -0.67
CA LEU A 107 8.56 -5.72 -1.53
C LEU A 107 8.80 -5.87 -3.05
N ASP A 108 10.05 -6.01 -3.47
CA ASP A 108 10.45 -6.17 -4.87
C ASP A 108 10.61 -7.63 -5.31
N THR A 109 10.30 -8.61 -4.45
CA THR A 109 10.44 -10.02 -4.79
C THR A 109 9.22 -10.58 -5.55
N PRO A 110 9.39 -11.65 -6.34
CA PRO A 110 8.27 -12.34 -6.99
C PRO A 110 7.23 -12.84 -6.01
N GLU A 111 7.65 -13.26 -4.80
CA GLU A 111 6.76 -13.73 -3.75
C GLU A 111 5.86 -12.61 -3.25
N ALA A 112 6.38 -11.40 -3.04
CA ALA A 112 5.56 -10.25 -2.67
C ALA A 112 4.57 -9.86 -3.77
N ALA A 113 4.96 -9.99 -5.04
CA ALA A 113 4.06 -9.75 -6.17
C ALA A 113 2.93 -10.79 -6.24
N ALA A 114 3.25 -12.08 -6.05
CA ALA A 114 2.27 -13.17 -6.01
C ALA A 114 1.36 -13.10 -4.77
N ALA A 115 1.87 -12.56 -3.67
CA ALA A 115 1.12 -12.37 -2.44
C ALA A 115 0.25 -11.10 -2.44
N ASP A 116 0.34 -10.21 -3.43
CA ASP A 116 -0.49 -8.98 -3.50
C ASP A 116 -1.99 -9.36 -3.48
N PRO A 117 -2.74 -9.01 -2.44
CA PRO A 117 -4.17 -9.35 -2.38
C PRO A 117 -5.02 -8.55 -3.39
N GLY A 118 -4.46 -7.53 -4.04
CA GLY A 118 -5.14 -6.75 -5.08
C GLY A 118 -4.82 -7.17 -6.52
N SER A 119 -4.04 -8.23 -6.75
CA SER A 119 -3.72 -8.75 -8.08
C SER A 119 -4.65 -9.87 -8.56
N ARG A 120 -5.62 -10.28 -7.73
CA ARG A 120 -6.55 -11.39 -7.96
C ARG A 120 -7.92 -10.92 -8.40
#